data_AF-A0A662BC74-F1
#
_entry.id   AF-A0A662BC74-F1
#
_cell.length_a   1.000
_cell.length_b   1.000
_cell.length_c   1.000
_cell.angle_alpha   90.00
_cell.angle_beta   90.00
_cell.angle_gamma   90.00
#
_symmetry.space_group_name_H-M   'P 1'
#
loop_
_entity.id
_entity.type
_entity.pdbx_description
1 polymer ?
#
loop_
_entity_poly.entity_id
_entity_poly.type
_entity_poly.pdbx_seq_one_letter_code
_entity_poly.pdbx_strand_id
1 'polypeptide(L)'
;VSVCPGPNMAYFSKLMKLKEITDHIYGRANLISRIDRPNMFVKELNLYLDYLKTKIDETSSSLNKKQEKYLLNFSKNLDEGINYYQEIFENTKDKFEDTKENILAELNFSKEYLRNLQSKIDILTGKMVIAQ
;
A
#
# COMPACT_ATOMS: atom_id res chain seq x y z
N VAL A 1 -17.92 -24.75 10.35
CA VAL A 1 -16.81 -24.08 9.63
C VAL A 1 -17.34 -22.75 9.11
N SER A 2 -16.84 -21.62 9.61
CA SER A 2 -17.16 -20.31 9.00
C SER A 2 -16.26 -20.12 7.79
N VAL A 3 -16.84 -19.96 6.60
CA VAL A 3 -16.09 -19.54 5.41
C VAL A 3 -16.01 -18.02 5.48
N CYS A 4 -14.87 -17.48 5.90
CA CYS A 4 -14.64 -16.05 5.92
C CYS A 4 -14.25 -15.59 4.50
N PRO A 5 -15.02 -14.71 3.87
CA PRO A 5 -14.63 -14.16 2.60
C PRO A 5 -13.41 -13.25 2.78
N GLY A 6 -12.45 -13.35 1.87
CA GLY A 6 -11.31 -12.45 1.84
C GLY A 6 -11.73 -11.01 1.52
N PRO A 7 -10.89 -10.01 1.86
CA PRO A 7 -11.22 -8.59 1.69
C PRO A 7 -11.50 -8.18 0.23
N ASN A 8 -10.98 -8.93 -0.75
CA ASN A 8 -11.24 -8.70 -2.17
C ASN A 8 -12.70 -8.95 -2.58
N MET A 9 -13.51 -9.63 -1.75
CA MET A 9 -14.94 -9.80 -2.03
C MET A 9 -15.67 -8.45 -2.12
N ALA A 10 -15.17 -7.41 -1.45
CA ALA A 10 -15.76 -6.06 -1.45
C ALA A 10 -15.92 -5.42 -2.85
N TYR A 11 -15.19 -5.92 -3.85
CA TYR A 11 -15.26 -5.40 -5.22
C TYR A 11 -16.29 -6.09 -6.11
N PHE A 12 -16.91 -7.18 -5.65
CA PHE A 12 -17.98 -7.88 -6.37
C PHE A 12 -19.34 -7.46 -5.84
N SER A 13 -20.26 -7.12 -6.74
CA SER A 13 -21.57 -6.53 -6.39
C SER A 13 -22.78 -7.34 -6.90
N LYS A 14 -22.56 -8.46 -7.59
CA LYS A 14 -23.63 -9.27 -8.19
C LYS A 14 -23.52 -10.75 -7.84
N LEU A 15 -24.67 -11.43 -7.83
CA LEU A 15 -24.72 -12.89 -7.84
C LEU A 15 -24.23 -13.41 -9.19
N MET A 16 -23.47 -14.51 -9.16
CA MET A 16 -22.80 -15.08 -10.33
C MET A 16 -23.00 -16.60 -10.36
N LYS A 17 -23.22 -17.14 -11.55
CA LYS A 17 -23.15 -18.58 -11.81
C LYS A 17 -21.69 -19.04 -11.73
N LEU A 18 -21.49 -20.34 -11.47
CA LEU A 18 -20.15 -20.95 -11.43
C LEU A 18 -19.35 -20.63 -12.70
N LYS A 19 -19.97 -20.77 -13.88
CA LYS A 19 -19.32 -20.46 -15.16
C LYS A 19 -18.80 -19.02 -15.21
N GLU A 20 -19.60 -18.06 -14.75
CA GLU A 20 -19.23 -16.64 -14.78
C GLU A 20 -17.99 -16.39 -13.90
N ILE A 21 -18.00 -16.82 -12.64
CA ILE A 21 -16.85 -16.61 -11.76
C ILE A 21 -15.60 -17.38 -12.24
N THR A 22 -15.77 -18.57 -12.82
CA THR A 22 -14.67 -19.32 -13.45
C THR A 22 -14.09 -18.55 -14.66
N ASP A 23 -14.94 -17.97 -15.51
CA ASP A 23 -14.49 -17.13 -16.62
C ASP A 23 -13.74 -15.89 -16.12
N HIS A 24 -14.12 -15.33 -14.98
CA HIS A 24 -13.39 -14.23 -14.35
C HIS A 24 -12.00 -14.63 -13.82
N ILE A 25 -11.92 -15.74 -13.08
CA ILE A 25 -10.66 -16.23 -12.50
C ILE A 25 -9.60 -16.50 -13.57
N TYR A 26 -10.03 -17.01 -14.73
CA TYR A 26 -9.13 -17.32 -15.85
C TYR A 26 -9.02 -16.18 -16.88
N GLY A 27 -9.54 -14.98 -16.57
CA GLY A 27 -9.39 -13.81 -17.44
C GLY A 27 -10.19 -13.85 -18.75
N ARG A 28 -11.14 -14.77 -18.89
CA ARG A 28 -12.05 -14.83 -20.05
C ARG A 28 -13.17 -13.79 -19.98
N ALA A 29 -13.45 -13.24 -18.80
CA ALA A 29 -14.40 -12.16 -18.58
C ALA A 29 -13.95 -11.25 -17.42
N ASN A 30 -14.29 -9.96 -17.47
CA ASN A 30 -14.19 -9.09 -16.30
C ASN A 30 -15.57 -8.90 -15.67
N LEU A 31 -15.75 -9.37 -14.44
CA LEU A 31 -17.03 -9.26 -13.71
C LEU A 31 -17.02 -8.17 -12.63
N ILE A 32 -15.89 -7.49 -12.46
CA ILE A 32 -15.75 -6.35 -11.56
C ILE A 32 -16.14 -5.10 -12.35
N SER A 33 -17.32 -4.55 -12.06
CA SER A 33 -17.79 -3.29 -12.67
C SER A 33 -17.30 -2.04 -11.94
N ARG A 34 -16.78 -2.21 -10.73
CA ARG A 34 -16.21 -1.14 -9.92
C ARG A 34 -14.87 -0.68 -10.48
N ILE A 35 -14.74 0.62 -10.72
CA ILE A 35 -13.50 1.25 -11.22
C ILE A 35 -12.55 1.70 -10.10
N ASP A 36 -13.01 1.67 -8.85
CA ASP A 36 -12.26 2.08 -7.67
C ASP A 36 -11.50 0.93 -7.00
N ARG A 37 -11.30 -0.18 -7.72
CA ARG A 37 -10.46 -1.29 -7.25
C ARG A 37 -8.99 -0.93 -7.48
N PRO A 38 -8.21 -0.64 -6.44
CA PRO A 38 -6.79 -0.33 -6.59
C PRO A 38 -6.03 -1.55 -7.08
N ASN A 39 -4.84 -1.30 -7.62
CA ASN A 39 -3.89 -2.37 -7.90
C ASN A 39 -3.54 -3.10 -6.59
N MET A 40 -3.39 -4.43 -6.67
CA MET A 40 -3.17 -5.29 -5.50
C MET A 40 -1.90 -4.92 -4.73
N PHE A 41 -0.81 -4.58 -5.43
CA PHE A 41 0.45 -4.19 -4.79
C PHE A 41 0.33 -2.87 -4.03
N VAL A 42 -0.33 -1.89 -4.65
CA VAL A 42 -0.59 -0.59 -4.02
C VAL A 42 -1.51 -0.74 -2.81
N LYS A 43 -2.52 -1.60 -2.90
CA LYS A 43 -3.43 -1.88 -1.77
C LYS A 43 -2.68 -2.49 -0.58
N GLU A 44 -1.80 -3.44 -0.83
CA GLU A 44 -0.97 -4.07 0.21
C GLU A 44 0.02 -3.06 0.82
N LEU A 45 0.67 -2.25 -0.01
CA LEU A 45 1.56 -1.18 0.45
C LEU A 45 0.84 -0.19 1.40
N ASN A 46 -0.37 0.24 1.04
CA ASN A 46 -1.17 1.14 1.88
C ASN A 46 -1.55 0.51 3.22
N LEU A 47 -1.81 -0.81 3.25
CA LEU A 47 -2.04 -1.53 4.51
C LEU A 47 -0.81 -1.48 5.43
N TYR A 48 0.40 -1.62 4.88
CA TYR A 48 1.62 -1.50 5.67
C TYR A 48 1.90 -0.06 6.11
N LEU A 49 1.56 0.95 5.31
CA LEU A 49 1.66 2.36 5.69
C LEU A 49 0.72 2.69 6.86
N ASP A 50 -0.52 2.21 6.81
CA ASP A 50 -1.48 2.35 7.90
C ASP A 50 -1.02 1.64 9.18
N TYR A 51 -0.41 0.46 9.03
CA TYR A 51 0.20 -0.24 10.14
C TYR A 51 1.39 0.52 10.74
N LEU A 52 2.27 1.08 9.91
CA LEU A 52 3.37 1.93 10.36
C LEU A 52 2.85 3.15 11.12
N LYS A 53 1.84 3.85 10.57
CA LYS A 53 1.18 4.97 11.24
C LYS A 53 0.66 4.55 12.62
N THR A 54 -0.03 3.43 12.69
CA THR A 54 -0.56 2.90 13.95
C THR A 54 0.57 2.67 14.96
N LYS A 55 1.71 2.13 14.52
CA LYS A 55 2.89 1.94 15.39
C LYS A 55 3.52 3.24 15.87
N ILE A 56 3.54 4.27 15.02
CA ILE A 56 3.98 5.62 15.41
C ILE A 56 3.02 6.18 16.47
N ASP A 57 1.71 6.11 16.22
CA ASP A 57 0.68 6.65 17.11
C ASP A 57 0.61 5.92 18.48
N GLU A 58 0.97 4.62 18.52
CA GLU A 58 1.09 3.84 19.76
C GLU A 58 2.33 4.21 20.60
N THR A 59 3.26 4.99 20.05
CA THR A 59 4.47 5.39 20.78
C THR A 59 4.19 6.63 21.64
N SER A 60 4.68 6.64 22.89
CA SER A 60 4.70 7.84 23.73
C SER A 60 5.61 8.94 23.17
N SER A 61 5.64 10.10 23.84
CA SER A 61 6.35 11.32 23.43
C SER A 61 7.85 11.15 23.10
N SER A 62 8.47 10.03 23.51
CA SER A 62 9.87 9.72 23.23
C SER A 62 10.04 8.23 22.92
N LEU A 63 10.72 7.91 21.83
CA LEU A 63 11.08 6.54 21.46
C LEU A 63 12.22 6.01 22.33
N ASN A 64 12.15 4.74 22.74
CA ASN A 64 13.36 4.04 23.18
C ASN A 64 14.19 3.59 21.95
N LYS A 65 15.48 3.30 22.15
CA LYS A 65 16.41 2.92 21.06
C LYS A 65 15.93 1.73 20.21
N LYS A 66 15.19 0.78 20.81
CA LYS A 66 14.66 -0.39 20.10
C LYS A 66 13.50 0.01 19.18
N GLN A 67 12.58 0.82 19.69
CA GLN A 67 11.45 1.34 18.92
C GLN A 67 11.92 2.26 17.79
N GLU A 68 12.87 3.15 18.06
CA GLU A 68 13.50 4.00 17.04
C GLU A 68 14.06 3.14 15.89
N LYS A 69 14.93 2.18 16.22
CA LYS A 69 15.54 1.32 15.20
C LYS A 69 14.50 0.55 14.41
N TYR A 70 13.45 0.08 15.07
CA TYR A 70 12.34 -0.63 14.43
C TYR A 70 11.60 0.26 13.44
N LEU A 71 11.16 1.45 13.86
CA LEU A 71 10.39 2.36 13.01
C LEU A 71 11.22 2.87 11.82
N LEU A 72 12.50 3.21 12.05
CA LEU A 72 13.41 3.63 10.97
C LEU A 72 13.66 2.52 9.94
N ASN A 73 13.89 1.29 10.41
CA ASN A 73 14.06 0.16 9.51
C ASN A 73 12.77 -0.16 8.75
N PHE A 74 11.62 -0.07 9.43
CA PHE A 74 10.32 -0.26 8.79
C PHE A 74 10.13 0.78 7.68
N SER A 75 10.24 2.07 8.01
CA SER A 75 10.04 3.14 7.03
C SER A 75 11.02 3.06 5.87
N LYS A 76 12.27 2.63 6.12
CA LYS A 76 13.26 2.38 5.08
C LYS A 76 12.85 1.25 4.15
N ASN A 77 12.43 0.10 4.70
CA ASN A 77 11.98 -1.04 3.88
C ASN A 77 10.75 -0.70 3.05
N LEU A 78 9.82 0.11 3.59
CA LEU A 78 8.70 0.64 2.81
C LEU A 78 9.16 1.54 1.68
N ASP A 79 10.13 2.41 1.94
CA ASP A 79 10.70 3.30 0.94
C ASP A 79 11.30 2.53 -0.24
N GLU A 80 12.10 1.51 0.08
CA GLU A 80 12.70 0.58 -0.89
C GLU A 80 11.63 -0.19 -1.67
N GLY A 81 10.58 -0.68 -0.99
CA GLY A 81 9.45 -1.36 -1.63
C GLY A 81 8.67 -0.48 -2.61
N ILE A 82 8.45 0.80 -2.25
CA ILE A 82 7.80 1.78 -3.14
C ILE A 82 8.65 2.01 -4.38
N ASN A 83 9.95 2.26 -4.20
CA ASN A 83 10.87 2.51 -5.32
C ASN A 83 10.92 1.29 -6.24
N TYR A 84 10.97 0.09 -5.66
CA TYR A 84 10.96 -1.17 -6.43
C TYR A 84 9.69 -1.30 -7.28
N TYR A 85 8.52 -0.99 -6.74
CA TYR A 85 7.28 -1.03 -7.52
C TYR A 85 7.23 0.07 -8.58
N GLN A 86 7.69 1.28 -8.30
CA GLN A 86 7.80 2.34 -9.30
C GLN A 86 8.65 1.88 -10.48
N GLU A 87 9.84 1.32 -10.22
CA GLU A 87 10.74 0.80 -11.25
C GLU A 87 10.10 -0.33 -12.07
N ILE A 88 9.40 -1.27 -11.42
CA ILE A 88 8.68 -2.35 -12.13
C ILE A 88 7.64 -1.76 -13.09
N PHE A 89 6.80 -0.85 -12.61
CA PHE A 89 5.71 -0.32 -13.43
C PHE A 89 6.21 0.60 -14.53
N GLU A 90 7.27 1.38 -14.30
CA GLU A 90 7.94 2.18 -15.33
C GLU A 90 8.52 1.30 -16.45
N ASN A 91 9.21 0.22 -16.08
CA ASN A 91 9.90 -0.66 -17.03
C ASN A 91 9.02 -1.74 -17.67
N THR A 92 7.83 -1.99 -17.12
CA THR A 92 6.87 -2.91 -17.72
C THR A 92 6.28 -2.27 -18.97
N LYS A 93 6.56 -2.89 -20.12
CA LYS A 93 5.96 -2.56 -21.42
C LYS A 93 4.76 -3.47 -21.67
N ASP A 94 3.74 -2.94 -22.34
CA ASP A 94 2.55 -3.63 -22.85
C ASP A 94 1.56 -4.20 -21.80
N LYS A 95 2.01 -4.49 -20.57
CA LYS A 95 1.13 -4.91 -19.47
C LYS A 95 0.75 -3.71 -18.61
N PHE A 96 -0.51 -3.69 -18.18
CA PHE A 96 -1.08 -2.64 -17.32
C PHE A 96 -1.19 -1.26 -17.98
N GLU A 97 -1.03 -1.13 -19.30
CA GLU A 97 -1.00 0.16 -20.00
C GLU A 97 -2.17 1.08 -19.57
N ASP A 98 -3.39 0.55 -19.60
CA ASP A 98 -4.62 1.28 -19.22
C ASP A 98 -4.68 1.72 -17.75
N THR A 99 -3.84 1.15 -16.89
CA THR A 99 -3.82 1.40 -15.44
C THR A 99 -2.49 1.95 -14.94
N LYS A 100 -1.46 2.02 -15.80
CA LYS A 100 -0.07 2.29 -15.41
C LYS A 100 0.06 3.67 -14.80
N GLU A 101 -0.53 4.67 -15.43
CA GLU A 101 -0.52 6.05 -14.93
C GLU A 101 -1.17 6.15 -13.54
N ASN A 102 -2.34 5.50 -13.35
CA ASN A 102 -3.02 5.47 -12.06
C ASN A 102 -2.17 4.78 -10.99
N ILE A 103 -1.53 3.65 -11.32
CA ILE A 103 -0.66 2.93 -10.39
C ILE A 103 0.53 3.79 -9.97
N LEU A 104 1.21 4.44 -10.93
CA LEU A 104 2.35 5.32 -10.64
C LEU A 104 1.92 6.54 -9.81
N ALA A 105 0.74 7.11 -10.10
CA ALA A 105 0.18 8.19 -9.29
C ALA A 105 -0.10 7.74 -7.86
N GLU A 106 -0.73 6.57 -7.66
CA GLU A 106 -0.97 6.02 -6.33
C GLU A 106 0.33 5.72 -5.57
N LEU A 107 1.36 5.17 -6.23
CA LEU A 107 2.68 4.95 -5.62
C LEU A 107 3.33 6.27 -5.19
N ASN A 108 3.19 7.33 -5.98
CA ASN A 108 3.65 8.67 -5.60
C ASN A 108 2.90 9.19 -4.37
N PHE A 109 1.59 9.02 -4.28
CA PHE A 109 0.83 9.37 -3.07
C PHE A 109 1.29 8.58 -1.86
N SER A 110 1.51 7.28 -1.99
CA SER A 110 2.06 6.43 -0.92
C SER A 110 3.46 6.89 -0.50
N LYS A 111 4.30 7.36 -1.43
CA LYS A 111 5.63 7.91 -1.15
C LYS A 111 5.56 9.19 -0.34
N GLU A 112 4.72 10.15 -0.73
CA GLU A 112 4.54 11.39 0.04
C GLU A 112 3.95 11.12 1.43
N TYR A 113 3.02 10.18 1.52
CA TYR A 113 2.49 9.77 2.82
C TYR A 113 3.57 9.15 3.72
N LEU A 114 4.44 8.29 3.17
CA LEU A 114 5.58 7.73 3.91
C LEU A 114 6.54 8.83 4.38
N ARG A 115 6.84 9.85 3.56
CA ARG A 115 7.68 10.98 3.97
C ARG A 115 7.10 11.72 5.18
N ASN A 116 5.79 11.94 5.20
CA ASN A 116 5.12 12.54 6.37
C ASN A 116 5.28 11.67 7.63
N LEU A 117 5.21 10.34 7.50
CA LEU A 117 5.44 9.43 8.62
C LEU A 117 6.90 9.43 9.07
N GLN A 118 7.86 9.48 8.15
CA GLN A 118 9.29 9.61 8.44
C GLN A 118 9.58 10.89 9.24
N SER A 119 9.01 12.03 8.84
CA SER A 119 9.16 13.28 9.61
C SER A 119 8.61 13.17 11.04
N LYS A 120 7.51 12.46 11.25
CA LYS A 120 7.00 12.20 12.62
C LYS A 120 7.98 11.34 13.43
N ILE A 121 8.60 10.33 12.82
CA ILE A 121 9.64 9.52 13.48
C ILE A 121 10.85 10.40 13.83
N ASP A 122 11.28 11.31 12.96
CA ASP A 122 12.40 12.21 13.23
C ASP A 122 12.13 13.18 14.38
N ILE A 123 10.89 13.68 14.50
CA ILE A 123 10.46 14.48 15.65
C ILE A 123 10.53 13.66 16.95
N LEU A 124 10.00 12.43 16.94
CA LEU A 124 9.99 11.54 18.12
C LEU A 124 11.40 11.06 18.54
N THR A 125 12.36 11.09 17.62
CA THR A 125 13.77 10.75 17.87
C THR A 125 14.65 11.96 18.21
N GLY A 126 14.08 13.17 18.22
CA GLY A 126 14.83 14.40 18.49
C GLY A 126 15.85 14.76 17.41
N LYS A 127 15.70 14.24 16.18
CA LYS A 127 16.61 14.52 15.05
C LYS A 127 16.26 15.80 14.29
N MET A 128 15.11 16.42 14.58
CA MET A 128 14.80 17.75 14.09
C MET A 128 15.56 18.80 14.91
N VAL A 129 16.72 19.23 14.39
CA VAL A 129 17.30 20.53 14.74
C VAL A 129 16.36 21.58 14.15
N ILE A 130 15.79 22.43 15.00
CA ILE A 130 15.10 23.64 14.55
C ILE A 130 16.14 24.43 13.75
N ALA A 131 15.98 24.51 12.43
CA ALA A 131 16.67 25.51 11.65
C ALA A 131 16.16 26.87 12.15
N GLN A 132 16.99 27.55 12.95
CA GLN A 132 16.85 28.98 13.24
C GLN A 132 17.24 29.79 11.99
#